data_AF-A0A803LYF7-F1
#
_entry.id   AF-A0A803LYF7-F1
#
_cell.length_a   1.000
_cell.length_b   1.000
_cell.length_c   1.000
_cell.angle_alpha   90.00
_cell.angle_beta   90.00
_cell.angle_gamma   90.00
#
_symmetry.space_group_name_H-M   'P 1'
#
loop_
_entity.id
_entity.type
_entity.pdbx_description
1 polymer ?
#
loop_
_entity_poly.entity_id
_entity_poly.type
_entity_poly.pdbx_seq_one_letter_code
_entity_poly.pdbx_strand_id
1 'polypeptide(L)'
;MGQILSNLWRKICPKPKNEALKSDNHKANYQKLSHNDENQRQSHCINISDHHDVQLISGCSSPNETIESHENNLDHSNNSNIVVDLSSGYEEHAKKKKTFKEQLLKDHVDQVIPEAVLVKNVTTTISHVVSSVKKIGQYNSAQRILLVGEGDFSFSACLAVAFGTATNITATSLNSEDFLIKNYGKFISNKVELVTRGSTVLHDVDAMKMAKHPLVGSLVFDRIIYNFPHSGKFGKDDDDIRTHKKLVRGFIRNAKKMINEDGEIHITSKSNGIYLKWDIPKIGVDQGLNLIQEIKFKASKYPGYHTKYGFGGDKDFDCNPSKTYKFALSSKSNV
;
A
#
# COMPACT_ATOMS: atom_id res chain seq x y z
N MET A 1 -27.77 4.43 -21.96
CA MET A 1 -27.56 5.35 -20.82
C MET A 1 -26.08 5.62 -20.67
N GLY A 2 -25.50 6.42 -21.57
CA GLY A 2 -24.03 6.57 -21.69
C GLY A 2 -23.61 7.82 -22.46
N GLN A 3 -24.33 8.94 -22.30
CA GLN A 3 -23.94 10.20 -22.95
C GLN A 3 -24.24 11.47 -22.14
N ILE A 4 -24.63 11.37 -20.86
CA ILE A 4 -25.02 12.55 -20.06
C ILE A 4 -23.94 12.97 -19.04
N LEU A 5 -22.84 12.22 -18.88
CA LEU A 5 -21.78 12.56 -17.93
C LEU A 5 -20.51 13.19 -18.54
N SER A 6 -20.45 13.43 -19.86
CA SER A 6 -19.28 14.08 -20.50
C SER A 6 -19.37 15.60 -20.63
N ASN A 7 -20.50 16.21 -20.29
CA ASN A 7 -20.74 17.64 -20.49
C ASN A 7 -20.58 18.51 -19.22
N LEU A 8 -20.28 17.91 -18.07
CA LEU A 8 -20.04 18.65 -16.82
C LEU A 8 -18.56 18.99 -16.58
N TRP A 9 -17.62 18.24 -17.18
CA TRP A 9 -16.18 18.47 -17.05
C TRP A 9 -15.64 19.63 -17.89
N ARG A 10 -16.40 20.12 -18.88
CA ARG A 10 -16.00 21.27 -19.73
C ARG A 10 -16.31 22.65 -19.13
N LYS A 11 -17.00 22.71 -17.98
CA LYS A 11 -17.47 23.96 -17.35
C LYS A 11 -16.67 24.42 -16.11
N ILE A 12 -15.61 23.72 -15.72
CA ILE A 12 -14.85 24.01 -14.46
C ILE A 12 -13.38 24.39 -14.71
N CYS A 13 -12.87 24.35 -15.95
CA CYS A 13 -11.50 24.77 -16.27
C CYS A 13 -11.49 26.08 -17.05
N PRO A 14 -10.99 27.20 -16.50
CA PRO A 14 -10.67 28.39 -17.30
C PRO A 14 -9.46 28.10 -18.20
N LYS A 15 -9.56 28.38 -19.50
CA LYS A 15 -8.41 28.37 -20.41
C LYS A 15 -7.47 29.54 -20.07
N PRO A 16 -6.13 29.37 -20.17
CA PRO A 16 -5.21 30.48 -20.04
C PRO A 16 -5.38 31.45 -21.21
N LYS A 17 -5.52 32.73 -20.91
CA LYS A 17 -5.49 33.81 -21.90
C LYS A 17 -4.04 34.11 -22.26
N ASN A 18 -3.74 34.08 -23.57
CA ASN A 18 -2.56 34.73 -24.13
C ASN A 18 -2.80 36.25 -24.09
N GLU A 19 -1.95 36.99 -23.38
CA GLU A 19 -1.78 38.43 -23.58
C GLU A 19 -0.30 38.75 -23.71
N ALA A 20 0.00 39.50 -24.77
CA ALA A 20 1.32 39.96 -25.15
C ALA A 20 1.69 41.27 -24.44
N LEU A 21 2.97 41.36 -24.07
CA LEU A 21 3.83 42.54 -23.97
C LEU A 21 3.32 43.80 -23.22
N LYS A 22 4.02 44.12 -22.13
CA LYS A 22 4.65 45.45 -21.95
C LYS A 22 5.88 45.37 -21.03
N SER A 23 6.86 46.18 -21.37
CA SER A 23 8.16 46.35 -20.74
C SER A 23 8.04 46.83 -19.30
N ASP A 24 9.01 46.47 -18.44
CA ASP A 24 9.96 47.46 -17.94
C ASP A 24 11.12 46.82 -17.16
N ASN A 25 12.26 47.48 -17.33
CA ASN A 25 13.59 47.14 -16.85
C ASN A 25 13.67 47.08 -15.33
N HIS A 26 14.31 46.06 -14.78
CA HIS A 26 15.25 46.25 -13.67
C HIS A 26 16.34 45.17 -13.66
N LYS A 27 17.58 45.65 -13.70
CA LYS A 27 18.85 44.90 -13.72
C LYS A 27 19.07 44.12 -12.42
N ALA A 28 19.50 42.86 -12.53
CA ALA A 28 20.41 42.25 -11.57
C ALA A 28 21.25 41.14 -12.26
N ASN A 29 22.56 41.26 -12.05
CA ASN A 29 23.65 40.51 -12.69
C ASN A 29 23.53 38.98 -12.61
N TYR A 30 23.65 38.33 -13.77
CA TYR A 30 24.20 36.97 -13.88
C TYR A 30 25.38 37.01 -14.86
N GLN A 31 26.59 36.79 -14.33
CA GLN A 31 27.76 36.49 -15.12
C GLN A 31 27.57 35.12 -15.79
N LYS A 32 27.78 35.12 -17.09
CA LYS A 32 27.74 33.98 -18.00
C LYS A 32 29.16 33.40 -18.06
N LEU A 33 29.32 32.12 -17.72
CA LEU A 33 30.44 31.31 -18.18
C LEU A 33 29.87 30.11 -18.92
N SER A 34 30.17 30.08 -20.21
CA SER A 34 29.92 28.98 -21.14
C SER A 34 31.19 28.15 -21.27
N HIS A 35 31.12 26.83 -21.16
CA HIS A 35 31.46 25.87 -22.22
C HIS A 35 31.49 24.44 -21.68
N ASN A 36 30.86 23.55 -22.46
CA ASN A 36 31.09 22.14 -22.74
C ASN A 36 31.87 21.29 -21.72
N ASP A 37 31.26 20.18 -21.29
CA ASP A 37 31.69 18.87 -21.80
C ASP A 37 30.63 17.80 -21.49
N GLU A 38 30.30 17.03 -22.53
CA GLU A 38 29.59 15.77 -22.45
C GLU A 38 30.42 14.79 -21.62
N ASN A 39 29.87 14.27 -20.52
CA ASN A 39 30.33 13.00 -20.00
C ASN A 39 29.20 12.24 -19.29
N GLN A 40 29.13 10.97 -19.69
CA GLN A 40 28.22 9.92 -19.29
C GLN A 40 27.90 9.96 -17.79
N ARG A 41 26.63 10.16 -17.42
CA ARG A 41 26.15 9.82 -16.08
C ARG A 41 25.86 8.33 -16.03
N GLN A 42 26.92 7.56 -15.79
CA GLN A 42 26.83 6.20 -15.29
C GLN A 42 26.03 6.21 -13.98
N SER A 43 24.87 5.56 -13.99
CA SER A 43 24.08 5.28 -12.79
C SER A 43 24.86 4.34 -11.87
N HIS A 44 25.68 4.90 -10.99
CA HIS A 44 26.27 4.14 -9.89
C HIS A 44 25.17 3.86 -8.85
N CYS A 45 24.55 2.69 -8.99
CA CYS A 45 23.80 2.08 -7.91
C CYS A 45 24.77 1.82 -6.75
N ILE A 46 24.68 2.62 -5.69
CA ILE A 46 25.44 2.36 -4.45
C ILE A 46 24.85 1.09 -3.82
N ASN A 47 25.59 0.00 -3.95
CA ASN A 47 25.30 -1.26 -3.29
C ASN A 47 25.75 -1.10 -1.82
N ILE A 48 24.83 -0.75 -0.92
CA ILE A 48 25.13 -0.73 0.51
C ILE A 48 24.92 -2.15 1.01
N SER A 49 26.00 -2.94 1.00
CA SER A 49 26.07 -4.19 1.75
C SER A 49 25.90 -3.84 3.23
N ASP A 50 24.86 -4.39 3.86
CA ASP A 50 24.68 -4.37 5.30
C ASP A 50 25.86 -5.11 5.95
N HIS A 51 26.90 -4.39 6.36
CA HIS A 51 28.02 -4.96 7.11
C HIS A 51 27.59 -5.23 8.56
N HIS A 52 27.50 -6.51 8.88
CA HIS A 52 27.50 -7.05 10.23
C HIS A 52 28.87 -6.84 10.87
N ASP A 53 28.96 -5.95 11.87
CA ASP A 53 30.05 -6.00 12.85
C ASP A 53 29.71 -7.08 13.89
N VAL A 54 30.31 -8.25 13.74
CA VAL A 54 30.43 -9.26 14.80
C VAL A 54 31.83 -9.10 15.39
N GLN A 55 31.93 -8.57 16.60
CA GLN A 55 33.14 -8.72 17.41
C GLN A 55 33.29 -10.20 17.81
N LEU A 56 34.19 -10.90 17.13
CA LEU A 56 34.65 -12.23 17.52
C LEU A 56 35.78 -12.10 18.54
N ILE A 57 35.57 -12.72 19.70
CA ILE A 57 36.61 -12.97 20.70
C ILE A 57 37.40 -14.20 20.27
N SER A 58 38.73 -14.02 20.25
CA SER A 58 39.82 -14.97 20.04
C SER A 58 39.56 -16.41 20.51
N GLY A 59 39.86 -17.38 19.63
CA GLY A 59 40.07 -18.79 19.97
C GLY A 59 40.55 -19.59 18.76
N CYS A 60 41.82 -19.98 18.76
CA CYS A 60 42.56 -20.60 17.67
C CYS A 60 42.11 -22.03 17.29
N SER A 61 42.53 -22.40 16.07
CA SER A 61 42.95 -23.74 15.60
C SER A 61 42.02 -24.47 14.62
N SER A 62 42.32 -24.29 13.32
CA SER A 62 42.20 -25.31 12.26
C SER A 62 43.39 -26.31 12.35
N PRO A 63 43.53 -27.40 11.55
CA PRO A 63 42.79 -27.71 10.32
C PRO A 63 42.41 -29.20 10.13
N ASN A 64 41.56 -29.49 9.14
CA ASN A 64 41.90 -30.44 8.07
C ASN A 64 40.86 -30.40 6.94
N GLU A 65 41.39 -30.19 5.73
CA GLU A 65 40.77 -30.41 4.43
C GLU A 65 40.52 -31.91 4.19
N THR A 66 39.68 -32.24 3.19
CA THR A 66 39.99 -33.16 2.06
C THR A 66 38.70 -33.83 1.50
N ILE A 67 38.35 -33.48 0.24
CA ILE A 67 37.87 -34.31 -0.91
C ILE A 67 36.59 -35.17 -0.68
N GLU A 68 35.51 -35.07 -1.48
CA GLU A 68 35.35 -35.73 -2.79
C GLU A 68 34.18 -35.15 -3.62
N SER A 69 34.48 -34.99 -4.90
CA SER A 69 33.57 -34.84 -6.03
C SER A 69 33.05 -36.20 -6.51
N HIS A 70 31.75 -36.31 -6.80
CA HIS A 70 31.24 -37.33 -7.70
C HIS A 70 30.12 -36.79 -8.59
N GLU A 71 30.43 -36.67 -9.88
CA GLU A 71 29.48 -36.70 -11.00
C GLU A 71 28.96 -38.14 -11.18
N ASN A 72 27.68 -38.31 -11.53
CA ASN A 72 27.27 -38.92 -12.82
C ASN A 72 25.77 -39.25 -12.93
N ASN A 73 25.31 -39.09 -14.18
CA ASN A 73 24.17 -39.70 -14.89
C ASN A 73 22.75 -39.19 -14.59
N LEU A 74 22.10 -38.50 -15.53
CA LEU A 74 21.49 -38.96 -16.80
C LEU A 74 20.41 -40.03 -16.59
N ASP A 75 19.15 -39.61 -16.76
CA ASP A 75 18.13 -40.45 -17.37
C ASP A 75 17.14 -39.59 -18.18
N HIS A 76 17.00 -39.96 -19.46
CA HIS A 76 15.99 -39.50 -20.40
C HIS A 76 14.76 -40.40 -20.28
N SER A 77 13.55 -39.85 -20.25
CA SER A 77 12.45 -40.42 -21.02
C SER A 77 11.37 -39.39 -21.39
N ASN A 78 10.79 -39.64 -22.55
CA ASN A 78 9.94 -38.78 -23.37
C ASN A 78 8.54 -38.55 -22.79
N ASN A 79 7.91 -37.41 -23.13
CA ASN A 79 6.68 -37.48 -23.94
C ASN A 79 6.21 -36.13 -24.51
N SER A 80 6.16 -36.12 -25.85
CA SER A 80 5.24 -35.50 -26.80
C SER A 80 4.55 -34.16 -26.50
N ASN A 81 4.92 -33.21 -27.36
CA ASN A 81 4.25 -31.98 -27.76
C ASN A 81 2.76 -32.13 -28.09
N ILE A 82 1.95 -31.17 -27.64
CA ILE A 82 0.74 -30.72 -28.34
C ILE A 82 0.79 -29.20 -28.44
N VAL A 83 1.01 -28.73 -29.66
CA VAL A 83 0.83 -27.34 -30.10
C VAL A 83 -0.61 -27.24 -30.59
N VAL A 84 -1.39 -26.26 -30.11
CA VAL A 84 -2.64 -25.87 -30.76
C VAL A 84 -2.63 -24.37 -31.01
N ASP A 85 -2.56 -24.06 -32.29
CA ASP A 85 -2.69 -22.77 -32.94
C ASP A 85 -4.13 -22.24 -32.80
N LEU A 86 -4.28 -20.94 -32.53
CA LEU A 86 -5.56 -20.24 -32.49
C LEU A 86 -5.52 -19.11 -33.52
N SER A 87 -6.11 -19.38 -34.69
CA SER A 87 -6.46 -18.36 -35.67
C SER A 87 -7.86 -18.59 -36.25
N SER A 88 -8.56 -17.48 -36.51
CA SER A 88 -9.88 -17.30 -37.16
C SER A 88 -11.12 -17.73 -36.33
N GLY A 89 -12.25 -17.03 -36.35
CA GLY A 89 -12.73 -15.92 -37.16
C GLY A 89 -14.02 -15.31 -36.59
N TYR A 90 -14.38 -14.16 -37.12
CA TYR A 90 -15.54 -13.32 -36.81
C TYR A 90 -16.80 -13.74 -37.61
N GLU A 91 -17.98 -13.33 -37.08
CA GLU A 91 -19.33 -13.22 -37.71
C GLU A 91 -20.10 -14.55 -37.98
N GLU A 92 -21.43 -14.70 -37.81
CA GLU A 92 -22.55 -13.75 -37.81
C GLU A 92 -23.83 -14.35 -37.15
N HIS A 93 -24.81 -13.46 -36.89
CA HIS A 93 -26.28 -13.64 -36.86
C HIS A 93 -27.05 -13.53 -35.53
N ALA A 94 -27.64 -12.34 -35.41
CA ALA A 94 -28.84 -12.03 -34.65
C ALA A 94 -30.10 -12.69 -35.25
N LYS A 95 -31.00 -13.21 -34.39
CA LYS A 95 -32.49 -13.15 -34.47
C LYS A 95 -33.14 -14.16 -33.51
N LYS A 96 -33.61 -13.70 -32.34
CA LYS A 96 -34.93 -14.04 -31.74
C LYS A 96 -35.03 -13.47 -30.31
N LYS A 97 -35.87 -12.45 -30.17
CA LYS A 97 -36.37 -11.92 -28.90
C LYS A 97 -37.88 -11.73 -29.07
N LYS A 98 -38.65 -11.95 -27.99
CA LYS A 98 -40.13 -12.02 -27.88
C LYS A 98 -40.66 -13.38 -28.38
N THR A 99 -41.47 -14.13 -27.64
CA THR A 99 -42.67 -13.74 -26.90
C THR A 99 -43.04 -14.92 -25.98
N PHE A 100 -43.19 -14.74 -24.66
CA PHE A 100 -44.03 -15.65 -23.84
C PHE A 100 -44.37 -14.96 -22.52
N LYS A 101 -45.29 -14.02 -22.59
CA LYS A 101 -46.05 -13.52 -21.45
C LYS A 101 -47.44 -13.14 -22.00
N GLU A 102 -48.48 -13.57 -21.28
CA GLU A 102 -49.90 -13.34 -21.57
C GLU A 102 -50.55 -14.22 -22.64
N GLN A 103 -51.01 -15.41 -22.22
CA GLN A 103 -52.36 -15.89 -22.56
C GLN A 103 -52.66 -17.12 -21.69
N LEU A 104 -53.55 -16.98 -20.70
CA LEU A 104 -54.64 -17.92 -20.39
C LEU A 104 -55.32 -17.49 -19.09
N LEU A 105 -56.47 -16.84 -19.23
CA LEU A 105 -57.49 -16.65 -18.20
C LEU A 105 -58.85 -16.72 -18.92
N LYS A 106 -59.81 -17.40 -18.29
CA LYS A 106 -61.20 -17.74 -18.68
C LYS A 106 -61.29 -19.14 -19.34
N ASP A 107 -61.96 -20.14 -18.76
CA ASP A 107 -63.39 -20.15 -18.36
C ASP A 107 -63.72 -20.84 -17.00
N HIS A 108 -64.93 -20.53 -16.49
CA HIS A 108 -65.62 -20.95 -15.23
C HIS A 108 -65.94 -22.47 -15.13
N VAL A 109 -66.23 -23.12 -13.98
CA VAL A 109 -67.37 -22.96 -13.03
C VAL A 109 -67.10 -23.73 -11.70
N ASP A 110 -67.54 -23.11 -10.60
CA ASP A 110 -67.92 -23.56 -9.24
C ASP A 110 -67.66 -25.00 -8.74
N GLN A 111 -66.92 -25.08 -7.61
CA GLN A 111 -67.22 -25.96 -6.48
C GLN A 111 -66.57 -25.43 -5.19
N VAL A 112 -67.28 -25.60 -4.07
CA VAL A 112 -67.15 -24.86 -2.80
C VAL A 112 -66.63 -25.81 -1.69
N ILE A 113 -65.60 -25.36 -0.94
CA ILE A 113 -65.17 -25.70 0.46
C ILE A 113 -64.47 -27.07 0.71
N PRO A 114 -63.51 -27.24 1.68
CA PRO A 114 -63.00 -26.31 2.71
C PRO A 114 -61.46 -26.12 2.79
N GLU A 115 -61.12 -24.90 3.19
CA GLU A 115 -60.11 -24.49 4.18
C GLU A 115 -59.36 -25.62 4.95
N ALA A 116 -58.10 -25.86 4.58
CA ALA A 116 -57.12 -26.53 5.41
C ALA A 116 -55.72 -25.92 5.19
N VAL A 117 -55.38 -25.01 6.11
CA VAL A 117 -54.03 -24.76 6.67
C VAL A 117 -52.85 -25.22 5.82
N LEU A 118 -52.31 -24.31 5.01
CA LEU A 118 -50.89 -24.36 4.65
C LEU A 118 -50.35 -22.94 4.44
N VAL A 119 -50.34 -22.17 5.53
CA VAL A 119 -49.40 -21.06 5.67
C VAL A 119 -48.01 -21.68 5.76
N LYS A 120 -47.44 -22.01 4.61
CA LYS A 120 -46.01 -22.26 4.49
C LYS A 120 -45.34 -20.93 4.80
N ASN A 121 -44.95 -20.81 6.06
CA ASN A 121 -44.04 -19.81 6.56
C ASN A 121 -42.81 -19.76 5.65
N VAL A 122 -42.85 -18.89 4.64
CA VAL A 122 -41.62 -18.36 4.03
C VAL A 122 -41.10 -17.35 5.03
N THR A 123 -40.67 -17.86 6.19
CA THR A 123 -39.70 -17.17 7.01
C THR A 123 -38.44 -17.24 6.18
N THR A 124 -38.25 -16.25 5.30
CA THR A 124 -36.94 -15.94 4.77
C THR A 124 -36.11 -15.65 6.01
N THR A 125 -35.44 -16.69 6.52
CA THR A 125 -34.35 -16.56 7.46
C THR A 125 -33.30 -15.77 6.68
N ILE A 126 -33.36 -14.44 6.78
CA ILE A 126 -32.19 -13.61 6.62
C ILE A 126 -31.30 -14.06 7.76
N SER A 127 -30.54 -15.12 7.50
CA SER A 127 -29.35 -15.40 8.27
C SER A 127 -28.55 -14.12 8.15
N HIS A 128 -28.56 -13.35 9.23
CA HIS A 128 -27.70 -12.21 9.41
C HIS A 128 -26.30 -12.80 9.35
N VAL A 129 -25.70 -12.87 8.15
CA VAL A 129 -24.33 -13.27 7.97
C VAL A 129 -23.54 -12.13 8.58
N VAL A 130 -23.36 -12.20 9.90
CA VAL A 130 -22.37 -11.41 10.59
C VAL A 130 -21.05 -11.90 9.98
N SER A 131 -20.58 -11.16 8.99
CA SER A 131 -19.28 -11.37 8.37
C SER A 131 -18.26 -11.47 9.50
N SER A 132 -17.69 -12.66 9.69
CA SER A 132 -16.70 -12.87 10.75
C SER A 132 -15.51 -11.95 10.52
N VAL A 133 -15.07 -11.27 11.58
CA VAL A 133 -13.93 -10.36 11.52
C VAL A 133 -12.67 -11.17 11.20
N LYS A 134 -12.07 -10.93 10.05
CA LYS A 134 -10.82 -11.58 9.64
C LYS A 134 -9.63 -10.79 10.15
N LYS A 135 -8.54 -11.49 10.48
CA LYS A 135 -7.38 -10.90 11.16
C LYS A 135 -6.07 -11.37 10.52
N ILE A 136 -5.09 -10.47 10.46
CA ILE A 136 -3.69 -10.80 10.16
C ILE A 136 -2.77 -9.96 11.05
N GLY A 137 -1.86 -10.63 11.75
CA GLY A 137 -1.01 -9.99 12.75
C GLY A 137 -1.83 -9.25 13.81
N GLN A 138 -1.70 -7.93 13.82
CA GLN A 138 -2.37 -7.03 14.77
C GLN A 138 -3.53 -6.24 14.14
N TYR A 139 -3.88 -6.53 12.90
CA TYR A 139 -4.89 -5.79 12.13
C TYR A 139 -6.08 -6.69 11.80
N ASN A 140 -7.27 -6.11 11.70
CA ASN A 140 -8.48 -6.85 11.37
C ASN A 140 -9.42 -6.08 10.44
N SER A 141 -10.34 -6.81 9.80
CA SER A 141 -11.22 -6.28 8.76
C SER A 141 -12.31 -5.31 9.25
N ALA A 142 -12.49 -5.16 10.57
CA ALA A 142 -13.42 -4.17 11.14
C ALA A 142 -12.76 -2.80 11.37
N GLN A 143 -11.42 -2.72 11.31
CA GLN A 143 -10.69 -1.46 11.48
C GLN A 143 -10.63 -0.70 10.17
N ARG A 144 -10.83 0.62 10.21
CA ARG A 144 -10.51 1.52 9.11
C ARG A 144 -9.02 1.86 9.15
N ILE A 145 -8.29 1.54 8.09
CA ILE A 145 -6.82 1.55 8.08
C ILE A 145 -6.30 2.52 7.01
N LEU A 146 -5.40 3.41 7.42
CA LEU A 146 -4.57 4.22 6.53
C LEU A 146 -3.15 3.67 6.51
N LEU A 147 -2.62 3.37 5.33
CA LEU A 147 -1.23 3.00 5.11
C LEU A 147 -0.49 4.12 4.41
N VAL A 148 0.65 4.52 4.98
CA VAL A 148 1.39 5.72 4.60
C VAL A 148 2.78 5.35 4.12
N GLY A 149 3.19 5.94 3.00
CA GLY A 149 4.51 5.73 2.43
C GLY A 149 4.73 4.33 1.89
N GLU A 150 3.69 3.74 1.29
CA GLU A 150 3.80 2.45 0.62
C GLU A 150 4.80 2.53 -0.54
N GLY A 151 5.68 1.53 -0.63
CA GLY A 151 6.56 1.33 -1.78
C GLY A 151 5.81 0.68 -2.93
N ASP A 152 5.96 -0.62 -3.11
CA ASP A 152 5.22 -1.38 -4.12
C ASP A 152 3.79 -1.79 -3.71
N PHE A 153 3.29 -1.27 -2.58
CA PHE A 153 1.95 -1.57 -2.02
C PHE A 153 1.73 -3.02 -1.56
N SER A 154 2.78 -3.83 -1.46
CA SER A 154 2.68 -5.24 -1.10
C SER A 154 2.15 -5.48 0.32
N PHE A 155 2.45 -4.59 1.28
CA PHE A 155 1.92 -4.71 2.65
C PHE A 155 0.40 -4.50 2.67
N SER A 156 -0.08 -3.44 2.02
CA SER A 156 -1.51 -3.17 1.87
C SER A 156 -2.23 -4.34 1.17
N ALA A 157 -1.65 -4.86 0.08
CA ALA A 157 -2.22 -5.99 -0.66
C ALA A 157 -2.32 -7.25 0.22
N CYS A 158 -1.30 -7.52 1.04
CA CYS A 158 -1.32 -8.62 2.01
C CYS A 158 -2.50 -8.51 2.99
N LEU A 159 -2.75 -7.32 3.54
CA LEU A 159 -3.90 -7.09 4.42
C LEU A 159 -5.23 -7.30 3.69
N ALA A 160 -5.35 -6.76 2.47
CA ALA A 160 -6.54 -6.89 1.63
C ALA A 160 -6.89 -8.35 1.32
N VAL A 161 -5.90 -9.16 0.97
CA VAL A 161 -6.06 -10.60 0.73
C VAL A 161 -6.53 -11.31 2.00
N ALA A 162 -5.87 -11.05 3.14
CA ALA A 162 -6.22 -11.68 4.41
C ALA A 162 -7.63 -11.31 4.90
N PHE A 163 -8.06 -10.07 4.68
CA PHE A 163 -9.42 -9.63 4.99
C PHE A 163 -10.44 -10.11 3.95
N GLY A 164 -9.99 -10.43 2.74
CA GLY A 164 -10.85 -10.74 1.59
C GLY A 164 -11.56 -9.52 1.00
N THR A 165 -11.39 -8.34 1.59
CA THR A 165 -11.90 -7.04 1.16
C THR A 165 -10.85 -5.99 1.49
N ALA A 166 -10.91 -4.85 0.82
CA ALA A 166 -10.07 -3.69 1.09
C ALA A 166 -10.89 -2.39 1.20
N THR A 167 -12.21 -2.47 1.31
CA THR A 167 -13.09 -1.29 1.44
C THR A 167 -12.79 -0.43 2.67
N ASN A 168 -12.16 -1.02 3.68
CA ASN A 168 -11.69 -0.37 4.90
C ASN A 168 -10.23 0.12 4.82
N ILE A 169 -9.55 -0.06 3.69
CA ILE A 169 -8.14 0.28 3.48
C ILE A 169 -8.03 1.52 2.59
N THR A 170 -7.20 2.47 3.03
CA THR A 170 -6.67 3.56 2.21
C THR A 170 -5.15 3.43 2.18
N ALA A 171 -4.57 3.15 1.01
CA ALA A 171 -3.13 2.97 0.84
C ALA A 171 -2.54 4.17 0.10
N THR A 172 -1.45 4.73 0.61
CA THR A 172 -0.88 5.99 0.10
C THR A 172 0.63 5.92 -0.07
N SER A 173 1.15 6.54 -1.13
CA SER A 173 2.59 6.69 -1.39
C SER A 173 2.98 8.17 -1.50
N LEU A 174 4.24 8.49 -1.17
CA LEU A 174 4.82 9.79 -1.49
C LEU A 174 5.18 9.87 -2.98
N ASN A 175 5.66 8.78 -3.56
CA ASN A 175 6.02 8.75 -4.97
C ASN A 175 4.78 8.80 -5.87
N SER A 176 4.93 9.41 -7.04
CA SER A 176 3.92 9.43 -8.10
C SER A 176 3.72 8.03 -8.68
N GLU A 177 2.57 7.80 -9.30
CA GLU A 177 2.26 6.53 -9.96
C GLU A 177 3.31 6.13 -11.00
N ASP A 178 3.70 7.04 -11.89
CA ASP A 178 4.70 6.78 -12.93
C ASP A 178 6.04 6.32 -12.36
N PHE A 179 6.46 6.89 -11.22
CA PHE A 179 7.66 6.44 -10.52
C PHE A 179 7.52 5.00 -10.06
N LEU A 180 6.39 4.64 -9.48
CA LEU A 180 6.14 3.30 -8.95
C LEU A 180 6.11 2.25 -10.08
N ILE A 181 5.45 2.57 -11.20
CA ILE A 181 5.40 1.73 -12.40
C ILE A 181 6.81 1.44 -12.92
N LYS A 182 7.66 2.47 -12.98
CA LYS A 182 9.01 2.35 -13.49
C LYS A 182 9.95 1.56 -12.57
N ASN A 183 9.75 1.63 -11.26
CA ASN A 183 10.75 1.17 -10.28
C ASN A 183 10.39 -0.13 -9.57
N TYR A 184 9.13 -0.53 -9.52
CA TYR A 184 8.67 -1.68 -8.74
C TYR A 184 7.86 -2.65 -9.60
N GLY A 185 8.42 -3.81 -9.92
CA GLY A 185 7.82 -4.78 -10.84
C GLY A 185 6.49 -5.37 -10.34
N LYS A 186 6.25 -5.35 -9.02
CA LYS A 186 5.00 -5.82 -8.41
C LYS A 186 3.97 -4.73 -8.12
N PHE A 187 4.31 -3.46 -8.35
CA PHE A 187 3.39 -2.35 -8.04
C PHE A 187 2.04 -2.51 -8.76
N ILE A 188 2.05 -2.76 -10.07
CA ILE A 188 0.81 -2.88 -10.85
C ILE A 188 -0.07 -4.01 -10.32
N SER A 189 0.49 -5.21 -10.09
CA SER A 189 -0.29 -6.34 -9.56
C SER A 189 -0.85 -6.05 -8.17
N ASN A 190 -0.06 -5.44 -7.28
CA ASN A 190 -0.50 -5.10 -5.93
C ASN A 190 -1.60 -4.02 -5.95
N LYS A 191 -1.46 -3.01 -6.82
CA LYS A 191 -2.49 -1.98 -7.01
C LYS A 191 -3.79 -2.57 -7.56
N VAL A 192 -3.72 -3.46 -8.55
CA VAL A 192 -4.92 -4.15 -9.07
C VAL A 192 -5.59 -4.96 -7.98
N GLU A 193 -4.84 -5.72 -7.18
CA GLU A 193 -5.36 -6.48 -6.04
C GLU A 193 -6.11 -5.58 -5.04
N LEU A 194 -5.54 -4.41 -4.74
CA LEU A 194 -6.15 -3.44 -3.83
C LEU A 194 -7.44 -2.84 -4.40
N VAL A 195 -7.41 -2.34 -5.64
CA VAL A 195 -8.54 -1.65 -6.26
C VAL A 195 -9.69 -2.62 -6.51
N THR A 196 -9.41 -3.84 -6.97
CA THR A 196 -10.44 -4.87 -7.21
C THR A 196 -11.14 -5.31 -5.92
N ARG A 197 -10.47 -5.20 -4.78
CA ARG A 197 -11.04 -5.44 -3.44
C ARG A 197 -11.68 -4.20 -2.80
N GLY A 198 -11.72 -3.07 -3.50
CA GLY A 198 -12.39 -1.85 -3.06
C GLY A 198 -11.52 -0.88 -2.25
N SER A 199 -10.20 -1.03 -2.26
CA SER A 199 -9.27 -0.09 -1.62
C SER A 199 -9.28 1.27 -2.30
N THR A 200 -9.06 2.32 -1.52
CA THR A 200 -8.65 3.63 -2.06
C THR A 200 -7.13 3.70 -2.14
N VAL A 201 -6.58 3.86 -3.34
CA VAL A 201 -5.14 4.00 -3.58
C VAL A 201 -4.82 5.43 -4.02
N LEU A 202 -3.96 6.13 -3.28
CA LEU A 202 -3.57 7.52 -3.56
C LEU A 202 -2.04 7.64 -3.69
N HIS A 203 -1.61 8.57 -4.53
CA HIS A 203 -0.20 8.88 -4.77
C HIS A 203 0.08 10.34 -4.41
N ASP A 204 1.37 10.71 -4.35
CA ASP A 204 1.80 12.07 -4.01
C ASP A 204 1.32 12.57 -2.62
N VAL A 205 1.13 11.65 -1.67
CA VAL A 205 0.70 11.96 -0.30
C VAL A 205 1.92 12.09 0.62
N ASP A 206 2.24 13.33 0.98
CA ASP A 206 3.29 13.63 1.96
C ASP A 206 2.82 13.34 3.39
N ALA A 207 3.45 12.36 4.05
CA ALA A 207 3.18 11.97 5.43
C ALA A 207 3.25 13.14 6.44
N MET A 208 4.06 14.17 6.15
CA MET A 208 4.19 15.35 7.00
C MET A 208 3.11 16.41 6.72
N LYS A 209 2.24 16.20 5.73
CA LYS A 209 1.15 17.11 5.33
C LYS A 209 -0.20 16.42 5.12
N MET A 210 -0.30 15.10 5.31
CA MET A 210 -1.48 14.30 4.98
C MET A 210 -2.76 14.74 5.69
N ALA A 211 -2.70 15.35 6.87
CA ALA A 211 -3.88 15.90 7.55
C ALA A 211 -4.52 17.10 6.82
N LYS A 212 -3.81 17.70 5.85
CA LYS A 212 -4.31 18.77 4.97
C LYS A 212 -4.61 18.28 3.56
N HIS A 213 -4.37 17.00 3.26
CA HIS A 213 -4.59 16.46 1.92
C HIS A 213 -6.10 16.43 1.62
N PRO A 214 -6.56 16.91 0.45
CA PRO A 214 -7.99 17.14 0.18
C PRO A 214 -8.85 15.88 0.25
N LEU A 215 -8.28 14.70 -0.05
CA LEU A 215 -9.04 13.44 -0.07
C LEU A 215 -8.98 12.63 1.23
N VAL A 216 -7.90 12.78 2.02
CA VAL A 216 -7.66 11.91 3.19
C VAL A 216 -7.60 12.69 4.50
N GLY A 217 -7.29 13.99 4.46
CA GLY A 217 -7.04 14.80 5.66
C GLY A 217 -8.25 15.02 6.55
N SER A 218 -9.47 14.90 6.01
CA SER A 218 -10.73 14.97 6.78
C SER A 218 -11.22 13.62 7.29
N LEU A 219 -10.51 12.53 6.98
CA LEU A 219 -10.89 11.18 7.39
C LEU A 219 -10.27 10.83 8.74
N VAL A 220 -11.01 10.04 9.52
CA VAL A 220 -10.56 9.46 10.79
C VAL A 220 -10.40 7.96 10.60
N PHE A 221 -9.32 7.40 11.17
CA PHE A 221 -8.92 6.01 11.04
C PHE A 221 -8.73 5.37 12.41
N ASP A 222 -9.03 4.07 12.49
CA ASP A 222 -8.72 3.28 13.67
C ASP A 222 -7.23 2.97 13.72
N ARG A 223 -6.59 2.74 12.57
CA ARG A 223 -5.16 2.45 12.49
C ARG A 223 -4.49 3.29 11.40
N ILE A 224 -3.42 3.99 11.74
CA ILE A 224 -2.55 4.67 10.77
C ILE A 224 -1.16 4.03 10.85
N ILE A 225 -0.70 3.45 9.74
CA ILE A 225 0.49 2.61 9.68
C ILE A 225 1.54 3.27 8.79
N TYR A 226 2.76 3.43 9.31
CA TYR A 226 3.92 3.83 8.52
C TYR A 226 5.07 2.85 8.75
N ASN A 227 5.28 1.96 7.79
CA ASN A 227 6.35 0.97 7.85
C ASN A 227 7.64 1.55 7.29
N PHE A 228 8.72 1.44 8.08
CA PHE A 228 10.08 1.82 7.71
C PHE A 228 10.21 3.25 7.16
N PRO A 229 9.71 4.28 7.87
CA PRO A 229 9.83 5.66 7.42
C PRO A 229 11.29 6.03 7.19
N HIS A 230 11.62 6.61 6.04
CA HIS A 230 12.97 7.01 5.68
C HIS A 230 12.97 8.34 4.93
N SER A 231 13.94 9.21 5.22
CA SER A 231 14.01 10.56 4.64
C SER A 231 14.73 10.62 3.29
N GLY A 232 15.28 9.49 2.84
CA GLY A 232 16.18 9.42 1.67
C GLY A 232 17.62 9.85 1.96
N LYS A 233 17.96 10.07 3.23
CA LYS A 233 19.34 10.31 3.69
C LYS A 233 19.94 9.01 4.23
N PHE A 234 21.21 8.73 3.90
CA PHE A 234 21.88 7.46 4.25
C PHE A 234 23.12 7.65 5.11
N GLY A 235 23.54 8.89 5.36
CA GLY A 235 24.63 9.15 6.27
C GLY A 235 24.22 8.79 7.70
N LYS A 236 25.25 8.77 8.54
CA LYS A 236 25.15 8.34 9.94
C LYS A 236 25.46 9.48 10.91
N ASP A 237 25.60 10.69 10.37
CA ASP A 237 25.87 11.90 11.14
C ASP A 237 24.60 12.41 11.84
N ASP A 238 24.79 13.38 12.72
CA ASP A 238 23.70 13.94 13.50
C ASP A 238 22.69 14.69 12.63
N ASP A 239 23.09 15.20 11.46
CA ASP A 239 22.24 15.96 10.54
C ASP A 239 21.22 15.05 9.86
N ASP A 240 21.67 13.90 9.40
CA ASP A 240 20.83 12.86 8.82
C ASP A 240 19.91 12.25 9.88
N ILE A 241 20.44 11.96 11.08
CA ILE A 241 19.62 11.52 12.23
C ILE A 241 18.52 12.55 12.53
N ARG A 242 18.84 13.85 12.60
CA ARG A 242 17.84 14.90 12.81
C ARG A 242 16.78 14.92 11.69
N THR A 243 17.18 14.66 10.45
CA THR A 243 16.27 14.60 9.31
C THR A 243 15.29 13.42 9.43
N HIS A 244 15.76 12.23 9.81
CA HIS A 244 14.88 11.08 10.07
C HIS A 244 13.91 11.35 11.22
N LYS A 245 14.39 11.92 12.33
CA LYS A 245 13.54 12.32 13.46
C LYS A 245 12.49 13.36 13.04
N LYS A 246 12.85 14.30 12.16
CA LYS A 246 11.92 15.32 11.64
C LYS A 246 10.79 14.68 10.82
N LEU A 247 11.10 13.69 9.98
CA LEU A 247 10.09 12.93 9.23
C LEU A 247 9.11 12.23 10.18
N VAL A 248 9.63 11.43 11.11
CA VAL A 248 8.81 10.67 12.08
C VAL A 248 7.94 11.61 12.90
N ARG A 249 8.51 12.70 13.44
CA ARG A 249 7.76 13.72 14.18
C ARG A 249 6.66 14.36 13.32
N GLY A 250 6.98 14.71 12.07
CA GLY A 250 6.03 15.30 11.14
C GLY A 250 4.85 14.38 10.83
N PHE A 251 5.13 13.10 10.60
CA PHE A 251 4.11 12.06 10.43
C PHE A 251 3.22 11.95 11.67
N ILE A 252 3.81 11.73 12.86
CA ILE A 252 3.06 11.55 14.12
C ILE A 252 2.12 12.74 14.36
N ARG A 253 2.61 13.97 14.15
CA ARG A 253 1.81 15.19 14.31
C ARG A 253 0.59 15.25 13.38
N ASN A 254 0.67 14.69 12.18
CA ASN A 254 -0.46 14.62 11.25
C ASN A 254 -1.38 13.46 11.60
N ALA A 255 -0.81 12.26 11.81
CA ALA A 255 -1.55 11.06 12.15
C ALA A 255 -2.41 11.24 13.42
N LYS A 256 -1.87 11.94 14.44
CA LYS A 256 -2.59 12.27 15.69
C LYS A 256 -3.90 13.02 15.45
N LYS A 257 -4.02 13.80 14.37
CA LYS A 257 -5.23 14.56 14.03
C LYS A 257 -6.27 13.71 13.29
N MET A 258 -5.91 12.49 12.91
CA MET A 258 -6.66 11.63 12.00
C MET A 258 -7.05 10.31 12.68
N ILE A 259 -6.94 10.23 14.00
CA ILE A 259 -7.37 9.09 14.82
C ILE A 259 -8.43 9.54 15.84
N ASN A 260 -9.30 8.61 16.24
CA ASN A 260 -10.24 8.78 17.36
C ASN A 260 -9.61 8.33 18.70
N GLU A 261 -10.40 8.29 19.76
CA GLU A 261 -9.96 7.90 21.11
C GLU A 261 -9.37 6.47 21.17
N ASP A 262 -9.96 5.53 20.42
CA ASP A 262 -9.51 4.12 20.33
C ASP A 262 -8.51 3.87 19.17
N GLY A 263 -8.08 4.94 18.51
CA GLY A 263 -7.24 4.89 17.34
C GLY A 263 -5.76 4.73 17.70
N GLU A 264 -5.03 4.00 16.87
CA GLU A 264 -3.60 3.74 17.09
C GLU A 264 -2.76 4.19 15.89
N ILE A 265 -1.57 4.73 16.18
CA ILE A 265 -0.53 5.06 15.20
C ILE A 265 0.57 4.04 15.32
N HIS A 266 0.88 3.35 14.23
CA HIS A 266 1.86 2.28 14.17
C HIS A 266 3.06 2.70 13.33
N ILE A 267 4.24 2.59 13.90
CA ILE A 267 5.50 2.85 13.19
C ILE A 267 6.37 1.61 13.30
N THR A 268 6.74 1.04 12.16
CA THR A 268 7.69 -0.08 12.14
C THR A 268 9.07 0.45 11.76
N SER A 269 10.12 0.08 12.49
CA SER A 269 11.50 0.44 12.15
C SER A 269 12.48 -0.65 12.58
N LYS A 270 13.67 -0.65 11.95
CA LYS A 270 14.81 -1.43 12.40
C LYS A 270 15.12 -1.10 13.86
N SER A 271 15.39 -2.13 14.65
CA SER A 271 15.61 -2.02 16.10
C SER A 271 17.07 -2.29 16.49
N ASN A 272 18.00 -1.93 15.60
CA ASN A 272 19.44 -2.08 15.77
C ASN A 272 20.21 -0.88 15.18
N GLY A 273 21.50 -0.78 15.52
CA GLY A 273 22.41 0.19 14.92
C GLY A 273 21.93 1.65 15.01
N ILE A 274 22.09 2.39 13.92
CA ILE A 274 21.76 3.82 13.86
C ILE A 274 20.27 4.11 14.05
N TYR A 275 19.39 3.14 13.80
CA TYR A 275 17.94 3.32 13.88
C TYR A 275 17.47 3.49 15.33
N LEU A 276 18.21 2.94 16.30
CA LEU A 276 17.95 3.17 17.73
C LEU A 276 18.14 4.64 18.11
N LYS A 277 19.06 5.36 17.44
CA LYS A 277 19.30 6.79 17.70
C LYS A 277 18.10 7.65 17.32
N TRP A 278 17.17 7.15 16.49
CA TRP A 278 15.96 7.89 16.13
C TRP A 278 15.01 8.04 17.32
N ASP A 279 15.04 7.11 18.27
CA ASP A 279 14.23 7.12 19.50
C ASP A 279 12.75 7.43 19.22
N ILE A 280 12.14 6.57 18.40
CA ILE A 280 10.72 6.67 18.01
C ILE A 280 9.79 6.75 19.23
N PRO A 281 9.98 5.94 20.31
CA PRO A 281 9.26 6.10 21.57
C PRO A 281 9.25 7.54 22.09
N LYS A 282 10.44 8.15 22.24
CA LYS A 282 10.55 9.52 22.73
C LYS A 282 9.86 10.52 21.81
N ILE A 283 9.99 10.39 20.49
CA ILE A 283 9.32 11.29 19.55
C ILE A 283 7.79 11.23 19.73
N GLY A 284 7.21 10.03 19.91
CA GLY A 284 5.78 9.87 20.17
C GLY A 284 5.33 10.57 21.44
N VAL A 285 6.06 10.35 22.55
CA VAL A 285 5.79 11.00 23.84
C VAL A 285 5.91 12.52 23.74
N ASP A 286 6.96 13.03 23.08
CA ASP A 286 7.16 14.47 22.84
C ASP A 286 6.05 15.08 21.94
N GLN A 287 5.25 14.26 21.25
CA GLN A 287 4.05 14.71 20.50
C GLN A 287 2.75 14.51 21.31
N GLY A 288 2.84 14.19 22.59
CA GLY A 288 1.71 13.99 23.50
C GLY A 288 0.87 12.77 23.14
N LEU A 289 1.54 11.66 22.81
CA LEU A 289 0.95 10.33 22.67
C LEU A 289 1.52 9.38 23.72
N ASN A 290 0.77 8.35 24.05
CA ASN A 290 1.26 7.26 24.91
C ASN A 290 1.78 6.12 24.05
N LEU A 291 3.00 5.64 24.31
CA LEU A 291 3.46 4.37 23.76
C LEU A 291 2.75 3.23 24.50
N ILE A 292 1.81 2.56 23.82
CA ILE A 292 1.00 1.49 24.42
C ILE A 292 1.64 0.11 24.23
N GLN A 293 2.48 -0.05 23.20
CA GLN A 293 3.11 -1.35 22.92
C GLN A 293 4.34 -1.25 22.02
N GLU A 294 5.32 -2.10 22.28
CA GLU A 294 6.39 -2.46 21.34
C GLU A 294 6.27 -3.93 20.98
N ILE A 295 6.20 -4.26 19.70
CA ILE A 295 6.10 -5.65 19.24
C ILE A 295 7.21 -5.94 18.24
N LYS A 296 7.86 -7.10 18.38
CA LYS A 296 8.79 -7.60 17.37
C LYS A 296 8.07 -7.74 16.02
N PHE A 297 8.56 -7.04 15.01
CA PHE A 297 8.09 -7.16 13.64
C PHE A 297 8.72 -8.41 13.00
N LYS A 298 7.92 -9.16 12.26
CA LYS A 298 8.38 -10.32 11.47
C LYS A 298 7.69 -10.25 10.11
N ALA A 299 8.46 -10.01 9.05
CA ALA A 299 7.92 -9.94 7.69
C ALA A 299 7.18 -11.24 7.30
N SER A 300 7.64 -12.39 7.78
CA SER A 300 6.99 -13.69 7.55
C SER A 300 5.55 -13.81 8.08
N LYS A 301 5.09 -12.90 8.95
CA LYS A 301 3.68 -12.83 9.36
C LYS A 301 2.76 -12.18 8.32
N TYR A 302 3.34 -11.61 7.27
CA TYR A 302 2.64 -10.89 6.20
C TYR A 302 3.06 -11.48 4.85
N PRO A 303 2.45 -12.61 4.42
CA PRO A 303 2.79 -13.27 3.17
C PRO A 303 2.67 -12.32 1.97
N GLY A 304 3.70 -12.30 1.13
CA GLY A 304 3.77 -11.42 -0.04
C GLY A 304 4.23 -9.99 0.23
N TYR A 305 4.53 -9.62 1.49
CA TYR A 305 5.10 -8.30 1.80
C TYR A 305 6.58 -8.21 1.41
N HIS A 306 6.92 -7.15 0.68
CA HIS A 306 8.28 -6.81 0.23
C HIS A 306 8.73 -5.45 0.77
N THR A 307 9.92 -5.40 1.39
CA THR A 307 10.48 -4.18 1.99
C THR A 307 11.29 -3.40 0.97
N LYS A 308 10.59 -2.64 0.11
CA LYS A 308 11.21 -1.85 -0.96
C LYS A 308 11.91 -0.58 -0.47
N TYR A 309 13.01 -0.23 -1.12
CA TYR A 309 13.64 1.07 -0.96
C TYR A 309 12.81 2.19 -1.61
N GLY A 310 12.49 3.26 -0.87
CA GLY A 310 11.61 4.36 -1.32
C GLY A 310 12.22 5.37 -2.32
N PHE A 311 13.40 5.08 -2.89
CA PHE A 311 14.14 5.97 -3.79
C PHE A 311 14.48 5.31 -5.14
N GLY A 312 13.82 4.19 -5.43
CA GLY A 312 13.93 3.49 -6.71
C GLY A 312 14.77 2.23 -6.61
N GLY A 313 14.61 1.37 -7.61
CA GLY A 313 15.13 0.01 -7.61
C GLY A 313 14.18 -0.99 -6.92
N ASP A 314 14.04 -2.17 -7.53
CA ASP A 314 13.06 -3.18 -7.09
C ASP A 314 13.63 -4.16 -6.04
N LYS A 315 14.74 -3.80 -5.40
CA LYS A 315 15.38 -4.64 -4.38
C LYS A 315 14.69 -4.45 -3.03
N ASP A 316 14.65 -5.55 -2.28
CA ASP A 316 14.21 -5.54 -0.89
C ASP A 316 15.41 -5.28 0.02
N PHE A 317 15.22 -4.49 1.09
CA PHE A 317 16.20 -4.40 2.17
C PHE A 317 15.92 -5.46 3.24
N ASP A 318 16.97 -5.96 3.91
CA ASP A 318 16.75 -6.81 5.10
C ASP A 318 16.11 -5.95 6.19
N CYS A 319 14.91 -6.32 6.58
CA CYS A 319 14.14 -5.59 7.58
C CYS A 319 14.34 -6.13 9.00
N ASN A 320 15.27 -7.04 9.25
CA ASN A 320 15.50 -7.62 10.57
C ASN A 320 16.76 -7.06 11.26
N PRO A 321 16.78 -7.05 12.61
CA PRO A 321 15.62 -7.10 13.50
C PRO A 321 14.82 -5.78 13.46
N SER A 322 13.50 -5.88 13.61
CA SER A 322 12.61 -4.71 13.66
C SER A 322 11.55 -4.80 14.74
N LYS A 323 11.03 -3.64 15.12
CA LYS A 323 9.90 -3.49 16.02
C LYS A 323 8.84 -2.59 15.40
N THR A 324 7.59 -2.87 15.75
CA THR A 324 6.47 -1.95 15.56
C THR A 324 6.14 -1.28 16.89
N TYR A 325 6.19 0.05 16.90
CA TYR A 325 5.80 0.92 18.01
C TYR A 325 4.35 1.35 17.81
N LYS A 326 3.51 1.16 18.82
CA LYS A 326 2.11 1.57 18.80
C LYS A 326 1.86 2.72 19.76
N PHE A 327 1.23 3.76 19.25
CA PHE A 327 0.89 4.94 20.02
C PHE A 327 -0.62 5.16 20.04
N ALA A 328 -1.15 5.60 21.18
CA ALA A 328 -2.53 6.05 21.34
C ALA A 328 -2.58 7.49 21.87
N LEU A 329 -3.74 8.14 21.79
CA LEU A 329 -3.94 9.45 22.40
C LEU A 329 -3.70 9.37 23.92
N SER A 330 -2.98 10.36 24.46
CA SER A 330 -2.86 10.46 25.92
C SER A 330 -4.21 10.79 26.53
N SER A 331 -4.67 9.98 27.48
CA SER A 331 -5.87 10.27 28.28
C SER A 331 -5.71 11.67 28.87
N LYS A 332 -6.71 12.55 28.72
CA LYS A 332 -6.72 13.80 29.48
C LYS A 332 -6.79 13.42 30.95
N SER A 333 -5.74 13.69 31.72
CA SER A 333 -5.88 13.76 33.17
C SER A 333 -6.90 14.85 33.45
N ASN A 334 -8.08 14.48 33.94
CA ASN A 334 -9.00 15.45 34.52
C ASN A 334 -8.30 16.01 35.76
N VAL A 335 -7.72 17.21 35.62
CA VAL A 335 -7.19 18.01 36.73
C VAL A 335 -8.31 18.88 37.26
#